data_AF-A0A9P0M0H4-F1
#
_entry.id   AF-A0A9P0M0H4-F1
#
_cell.length_a   1.000
_cell.length_b   1.000
_cell.length_c   1.000
_cell.angle_alpha   90.00
_cell.angle_beta   90.00
_cell.angle_gamma   90.00
#
_symmetry.space_group_name_H-M   'P 1'
#
loop_
_entity.id
_entity.type
_entity.pdbx_description
1 polymer ?
#
loop_
_entity_poly.entity_id
_entity_poly.type
_entity_poly.pdbx_seq_one_letter_code
_entity_poly.pdbx_strand_id
1 'polypeptide(L)'
;MRLNIDGLTVYFPYEYIYPEQYSYMCELKKALDAKGHCLLEMPSGTGKTTTLLSLIVAYMKENPDDVRKLIYCSRTVPEIEKVMEELRTLLNYYEKQDGLHPHLTGIVLTSRKNLCIHPEVSREREGKIVDAKCHALTASYVRDRHNYDDTVPICQYYEGFELDGKENTLPYGVYSIDDLKEFGRNKNWCPYFLARYTVSIKIY
;
A
#
# COMPACT_ATOMS: atom_id res chain seq x y z
N MET A 1 -13.43 -11.86 15.65
CA MET A 1 -13.30 -13.19 16.27
C MET A 1 -11.90 -13.77 16.08
N ARG A 2 -11.55 -14.81 16.84
CA ARG A 2 -10.33 -15.63 16.64
C ARG A 2 -10.71 -16.97 16.00
N LEU A 3 -10.05 -17.33 14.91
CA LEU A 3 -10.27 -18.56 14.15
C LEU A 3 -9.01 -19.40 14.17
N ASN A 4 -9.17 -20.72 14.16
CA ASN A 4 -8.06 -21.65 13.95
C ASN A 4 -8.18 -22.26 12.56
N ILE A 5 -7.23 -21.94 11.67
CA ILE A 5 -7.15 -22.46 10.31
C ILE A 5 -5.92 -23.37 10.23
N ASP A 6 -6.13 -24.69 10.38
CA ASP A 6 -5.09 -25.71 10.34
C ASP A 6 -3.84 -25.36 11.19
N GLY A 7 -4.07 -24.93 12.44
CA GLY A 7 -3.03 -24.57 13.40
C GLY A 7 -2.66 -23.08 13.42
N LEU A 8 -3.09 -22.30 12.43
CA LEU A 8 -2.86 -20.85 12.38
C LEU A 8 -3.97 -20.08 13.09
N THR A 9 -3.61 -19.23 14.05
CA THR A 9 -4.57 -18.32 14.70
C THR A 9 -4.82 -17.11 13.81
N VAL A 10 -6.03 -17.00 13.26
CA VAL A 10 -6.45 -15.91 12.37
C VAL A 10 -7.40 -14.98 13.10
N TYR A 11 -7.08 -13.69 13.12
CA TYR A 11 -8.01 -12.67 13.58
C TYR A 11 -8.89 -12.21 12.43
N PHE A 12 -10.20 -12.34 12.61
CA PHE A 12 -11.20 -11.93 11.63
C PHE A 12 -12.02 -10.76 12.21
N PRO A 13 -12.11 -9.60 11.55
CA PRO A 13 -12.61 -8.37 12.15
C PRO A 13 -14.13 -8.27 12.26
N TYR A 14 -14.85 -9.38 12.08
CA TYR A 14 -16.30 -9.48 12.20
C TYR A 14 -16.73 -10.53 13.22
N GLU A 15 -18.01 -10.48 13.60
CA GLU A 15 -18.64 -11.37 14.59
C GLU A 15 -19.07 -12.72 14.01
N TYR A 16 -19.25 -12.81 12.69
CA TYR A 16 -19.65 -14.02 11.99
C TYR A 16 -18.76 -14.30 10.78
N ILE A 17 -18.46 -15.57 10.53
CA ILE A 17 -17.77 -16.07 9.34
C ILE A 17 -18.68 -17.07 8.63
N TYR A 18 -18.75 -17.00 7.30
CA TYR A 18 -19.48 -17.98 6.49
C TYR A 18 -18.67 -19.26 6.27
N PRO A 19 -19.31 -20.43 6.13
CA PRO A 19 -18.61 -21.69 5.84
C PRO A 19 -17.71 -21.62 4.59
N GLU A 20 -18.15 -20.88 3.57
CA GLU A 20 -17.40 -20.69 2.33
C GLU A 20 -16.14 -19.86 2.55
N GLN A 21 -16.19 -18.85 3.43
CA GLN A 21 -15.02 -18.05 3.80
C GLN A 21 -14.00 -18.90 4.58
N TYR A 22 -14.46 -19.76 5.48
CA TYR A 22 -13.59 -20.69 6.20
C TYR A 22 -12.90 -21.67 5.25
N SER A 23 -13.66 -22.29 4.34
CA SER A 23 -13.13 -23.18 3.31
C SER A 23 -12.10 -22.48 2.42
N TYR A 24 -12.38 -21.23 2.02
CA TYR A 24 -11.44 -20.41 1.26
C TYR A 24 -10.12 -20.18 2.02
N MET A 25 -10.19 -19.92 3.33
CA MET A 25 -8.98 -19.75 4.15
C MET A 25 -8.15 -21.03 4.21
N CYS A 26 -8.78 -22.20 4.39
CA CYS A 26 -8.09 -23.49 4.39
C CYS A 26 -7.36 -23.74 3.07
N GLU A 27 -8.02 -23.57 1.93
CA GLU A 27 -7.40 -23.80 0.62
C GLU A 27 -6.30 -22.78 0.30
N LEU A 28 -6.49 -21.51 0.67
CA LEU A 28 -5.45 -20.50 0.52
C LEU A 28 -4.22 -20.81 1.39
N LYS A 29 -4.42 -21.25 2.64
CA LYS A 29 -3.32 -21.65 3.54
C LYS A 29 -2.52 -22.81 2.97
N LYS A 30 -3.19 -23.87 2.48
CA LYS A 30 -2.53 -25.02 1.84
C LYS A 30 -1.63 -24.59 0.67
N ALA A 31 -2.09 -23.63 -0.14
CA ALA A 31 -1.31 -23.11 -1.25
C ALA A 31 -0.05 -22.33 -0.78
N LEU A 32 -0.18 -21.53 0.29
CA LEU A 32 0.93 -20.81 0.90
C LEU A 32 1.97 -21.77 1.49
N ASP A 33 1.51 -22.76 2.26
CA ASP A 33 2.38 -23.78 2.87
C ASP A 33 3.15 -24.58 1.80
N ALA A 34 2.50 -24.89 0.68
CA ALA A 34 3.12 -25.57 -0.45
C ALA A 34 4.04 -24.66 -1.30
N LYS A 35 4.13 -23.37 -0.99
CA LYS A 35 4.86 -22.35 -1.78
C LYS A 35 4.47 -22.37 -3.26
N GLY A 36 3.19 -22.63 -3.54
CA GLY A 36 2.64 -22.83 -4.87
C GLY A 36 1.70 -21.72 -5.33
N HIS A 37 1.15 -21.89 -6.53
CA HIS A 37 0.09 -21.04 -7.06
C HIS A 37 -1.27 -21.69 -6.84
N CYS A 38 -2.30 -20.89 -6.58
CA CYS A 38 -3.68 -21.36 -6.49
C CYS A 38 -4.63 -20.46 -7.28
N LEU A 39 -5.66 -21.07 -7.85
CA LEU A 39 -6.80 -20.38 -8.44
C LEU A 39 -8.01 -20.60 -7.53
N LEU A 40 -8.46 -19.53 -6.87
CA LEU A 40 -9.56 -19.59 -5.92
C LEU A 40 -10.74 -18.76 -6.43
N GLU A 41 -11.87 -19.43 -6.62
CA GLU A 41 -13.14 -18.79 -6.94
C GLU A 41 -13.93 -18.53 -5.65
N MET A 42 -14.43 -17.31 -5.50
CA MET A 42 -15.38 -16.99 -4.45
C MET A 42 -16.42 -16.00 -4.98
N PRO A 43 -17.73 -16.23 -4.76
CA PRO A 43 -18.79 -15.38 -5.29
C PRO A 43 -18.71 -13.96 -4.76
N SER A 44 -19.14 -12.98 -5.55
CA SER A 44 -19.15 -11.57 -5.16
C SER A 44 -20.02 -11.31 -3.93
N GLY A 45 -19.63 -10.36 -3.09
CA GLY A 45 -20.40 -9.95 -1.91
C GLY A 45 -20.17 -10.79 -0.64
N THR A 46 -19.33 -11.83 -0.71
CA THR A 46 -19.05 -12.74 0.42
C THR A 46 -17.80 -12.36 1.23
N GLY A 47 -17.33 -11.12 1.15
CA GLY A 47 -16.19 -10.65 1.97
C GLY A 47 -14.82 -11.20 1.56
N LYS A 48 -14.58 -11.48 0.26
CA LYS A 48 -13.30 -12.00 -0.26
C LYS A 48 -12.07 -11.26 0.21
N THR A 49 -12.13 -9.94 0.15
CA THR A 49 -11.02 -9.08 0.53
C THR A 49 -10.63 -9.29 1.98
N THR A 50 -11.60 -9.21 2.90
CA THR A 50 -11.32 -9.34 4.33
C THR A 50 -10.88 -10.74 4.71
N THR A 51 -11.47 -11.78 4.10
CA THR A 51 -11.05 -13.18 4.29
C THR A 51 -9.59 -13.38 3.88
N LEU A 52 -9.21 -12.90 2.69
CA LEU A 52 -7.84 -13.00 2.18
C LEU A 52 -6.86 -12.22 3.07
N LEU A 53 -7.17 -10.95 3.39
CA LEU A 53 -6.30 -10.11 4.21
C LEU A 53 -6.10 -10.69 5.61
N SER A 54 -7.17 -11.17 6.25
CA SER A 54 -7.10 -11.75 7.60
C SER A 54 -6.15 -12.94 7.65
N LEU A 55 -6.26 -13.86 6.69
CA LEU A 55 -5.39 -15.04 6.62
C LEU A 55 -3.94 -14.65 6.33
N ILE A 56 -3.70 -13.81 5.31
CA ILE A 56 -2.33 -13.46 4.90
C ILE A 56 -1.60 -12.70 6.01
N VAL A 57 -2.26 -11.75 6.68
CA VAL A 57 -1.64 -11.01 7.79
C VAL A 57 -1.29 -11.95 8.95
N ALA A 58 -2.18 -12.90 9.28
CA ALA A 58 -1.89 -13.91 10.29
C ALA A 58 -0.71 -14.80 9.87
N TYR A 59 -0.69 -15.22 8.60
CA TYR A 59 0.37 -16.06 8.04
C TYR A 59 1.74 -15.37 8.07
N MET A 60 1.79 -14.09 7.71
CA MET A 60 3.01 -13.27 7.75
C MET A 60 3.54 -13.07 9.17
N LYS A 61 2.64 -12.99 10.16
CA LYS A 61 3.01 -12.83 11.59
C LYS A 61 3.62 -14.12 12.16
N GLU A 62 3.05 -15.27 11.79
CA GLU A 62 3.52 -16.59 12.26
C GLU A 62 4.75 -17.09 11.49
N ASN A 63 4.86 -16.78 10.19
CA ASN A 63 5.92 -17.25 9.29
C ASN A 63 6.67 -16.07 8.62
N PRO A 64 7.32 -15.18 9.40
CA PRO A 64 7.97 -13.99 8.87
C PRO A 64 9.18 -14.30 7.97
N ASP A 65 9.74 -15.51 8.02
CA ASP A 65 10.84 -15.91 7.15
C ASP A 65 10.38 -16.45 5.79
N ASP A 66 9.14 -16.93 5.70
CA ASP A 66 8.56 -17.42 4.45
C ASP A 66 7.85 -16.32 3.66
N VAL A 67 7.07 -15.47 4.33
CA VAL A 67 6.28 -14.41 3.68
C VAL A 67 6.41 -13.08 4.42
N ARG A 68 7.13 -12.13 3.80
CA ARG A 68 7.33 -10.77 4.35
C ARG A 68 6.52 -9.67 3.68
N LYS A 69 5.97 -9.92 2.48
CA LYS A 69 5.31 -8.88 1.68
C LYS A 69 4.13 -9.45 0.89
N LEU A 70 2.96 -8.83 1.03
CA LEU A 70 1.79 -9.06 0.20
C LEU A 70 1.72 -8.00 -0.90
N ILE A 71 1.64 -8.42 -2.16
CA ILE A 71 1.31 -7.54 -3.28
C ILE A 71 -0.14 -7.82 -3.68
N TYR A 72 -1.01 -6.84 -3.43
CA TYR A 72 -2.43 -6.94 -3.78
C TYR A 72 -2.70 -6.15 -5.07
N CYS A 73 -3.13 -6.84 -6.12
CA CYS A 73 -3.45 -6.23 -7.40
C CYS A 73 -4.97 -6.14 -7.58
N SER A 74 -5.49 -4.93 -7.79
CA SER A 74 -6.89 -4.69 -8.16
C SER A 74 -7.01 -3.99 -9.50
N ARG A 75 -8.19 -4.07 -10.13
CA ARG A 75 -8.42 -3.53 -11.48
C ARG A 75 -8.67 -2.03 -11.46
N THR A 76 -9.35 -1.52 -10.44
CA THR A 76 -9.77 -0.11 -10.37
C THR A 76 -9.34 0.57 -9.08
N VAL A 77 -9.21 1.90 -9.13
CA VAL A 77 -8.83 2.72 -7.96
C VAL A 77 -9.85 2.58 -6.81
N PRO A 78 -11.18 2.62 -7.04
CA PRO A 78 -12.14 2.45 -5.95
C PRO A 78 -12.06 1.07 -5.27
N GLU A 79 -11.67 0.02 -6.00
CA GLU A 79 -11.41 -1.28 -5.37
C GLU A 79 -10.18 -1.23 -4.46
N ILE A 80 -9.10 -0.55 -4.88
CA ILE A 80 -7.89 -0.36 -4.06
C ILE A 80 -8.25 0.38 -2.77
N GLU A 81 -9.04 1.45 -2.85
CA GLU A 81 -9.47 2.21 -1.68
C GLU A 81 -10.27 1.35 -0.69
N LYS A 82 -11.18 0.50 -1.21
CA LYS A 82 -11.90 -0.47 -0.37
C LYS A 82 -10.96 -1.45 0.31
N VAL A 83 -9.95 -1.98 -0.40
CA VAL A 83 -8.96 -2.90 0.18
C VAL A 83 -8.18 -2.23 1.31
N MET A 84 -7.81 -0.96 1.16
CA MET A 84 -7.12 -0.22 2.21
C MET A 84 -7.99 0.00 3.45
N GLU A 85 -9.28 0.28 3.27
CA GLU A 85 -10.19 0.43 4.41
C GLU A 85 -10.43 -0.89 5.15
N GLU A 86 -10.53 -2.00 4.43
CA GLU A 86 -10.60 -3.34 5.01
C GLU A 86 -9.31 -3.69 5.78
N LEU A 87 -8.14 -3.35 5.23
CA LEU A 87 -6.86 -3.52 5.92
C LEU A 87 -6.78 -2.67 7.19
N ARG A 88 -7.22 -1.41 7.14
CA ARG A 88 -7.28 -0.52 8.30
C ARG A 88 -8.19 -1.09 9.39
N THR A 89 -9.38 -1.54 9.01
CA THR A 89 -10.33 -2.21 9.92
C THR A 89 -9.69 -3.43 10.58
N LEU A 90 -8.96 -4.24 9.82
CA LEU A 90 -8.24 -5.40 10.33
C LEU A 90 -7.14 -5.01 11.32
N LEU A 91 -6.26 -4.04 11.00
CA LEU A 91 -5.19 -3.63 11.90
C LEU A 91 -5.72 -3.02 13.21
N ASN A 92 -6.78 -2.20 13.12
CA ASN A 92 -7.47 -1.68 14.30
C ASN A 92 -8.08 -2.81 15.15
N TYR A 93 -8.54 -3.88 14.51
CA TYR A 93 -9.02 -5.06 15.23
C TYR A 93 -7.89 -5.78 15.96
N TYR A 94 -6.71 -5.93 15.35
CA TYR A 94 -5.51 -6.45 16.03
C TYR A 94 -5.13 -5.61 17.24
N GLU A 95 -5.08 -4.28 17.09
CA GLU A 95 -4.74 -3.37 18.19
C GLU A 95 -5.72 -3.51 19.37
N LYS A 96 -7.03 -3.62 19.09
CA LYS A 96 -8.04 -3.86 20.14
C LYS A 96 -7.90 -5.21 20.85
N GLN A 97 -7.40 -6.24 20.16
CA GLN A 97 -7.30 -7.60 20.71
C GLN A 97 -5.98 -7.84 21.47
N ASP A 98 -4.88 -7.33 20.95
CA ASP A 98 -3.53 -7.58 21.48
C ASP A 98 -2.98 -6.37 22.27
N GLY A 99 -3.63 -5.21 22.22
CA GLY A 99 -3.16 -3.96 22.83
C GLY A 99 -1.98 -3.32 22.10
N LEU A 100 -1.58 -3.87 20.94
CA LEU A 100 -0.43 -3.47 20.17
C LEU A 100 -0.81 -3.29 18.70
N HIS A 101 -0.43 -2.16 18.12
CA HIS A 101 -0.61 -1.95 16.69
C HIS A 101 0.42 -2.83 15.93
N PRO A 102 -0.01 -3.65 14.95
CA PRO A 102 0.91 -4.45 14.17
C PRO A 102 1.98 -3.57 13.48
N HIS A 103 3.22 -4.04 13.46
CA HIS A 103 4.33 -3.42 12.71
C HIS A 103 4.20 -3.69 11.20
N LEU A 104 3.07 -3.27 10.63
CA LEU A 104 2.72 -3.47 9.23
C LEU A 104 2.43 -2.12 8.58
N THR A 105 3.01 -1.93 7.40
CA THR A 105 2.81 -0.73 6.58
C THR A 105 2.04 -1.12 5.33
N GLY A 106 0.79 -0.67 5.23
CA GLY A 106 -0.04 -0.81 4.03
C GLY A 106 0.08 0.45 3.18
N ILE A 107 0.48 0.31 1.92
CA ILE A 107 0.65 1.46 1.02
C ILE A 107 0.00 1.22 -0.34
N VAL A 108 -0.61 2.26 -0.89
CA VAL A 108 -1.16 2.26 -2.24
C VAL A 108 -0.12 2.70 -3.26
N LEU A 109 -0.02 1.96 -4.38
CA LEU A 109 0.74 2.38 -5.55
C LEU A 109 -0.23 2.65 -6.72
N THR A 110 -0.25 3.89 -7.22
CA THR A 110 -1.03 4.28 -8.40
C THR A 110 -0.24 5.21 -9.32
N SER A 111 -0.87 5.71 -10.39
CA SER A 111 -0.25 6.62 -11.36
C SER A 111 0.04 8.01 -10.76
N ARG A 112 0.91 8.77 -11.42
CA ARG A 112 1.20 10.16 -11.04
C ARG A 112 -0.05 11.03 -10.99
N LYS A 113 -1.02 10.79 -11.88
CA LYS A 113 -2.32 11.50 -11.90
C LYS A 113 -3.03 11.41 -10.55
N ASN A 114 -2.95 10.27 -9.87
CA ASN A 114 -3.67 10.04 -8.63
C ASN A 114 -2.90 10.51 -7.39
N LEU A 115 -1.57 10.62 -7.45
CA LEU A 115 -0.70 10.95 -6.30
C LEU A 115 -0.02 12.32 -6.39
N CYS A 116 -0.11 13.03 -7.52
CA CYS A 116 0.53 14.32 -7.72
C CYS A 116 -0.13 15.41 -6.85
N ILE A 117 0.71 16.18 -6.15
CA ILE A 117 0.30 17.33 -5.33
C ILE A 117 0.87 18.66 -5.84
N HIS A 118 1.67 18.66 -6.92
CA HIS A 118 2.18 19.89 -7.51
C HIS A 118 1.02 20.74 -8.08
N PRO A 119 0.85 22.00 -7.68
CA PRO A 119 -0.37 22.78 -7.88
C PRO A 119 -0.76 22.96 -9.35
N GLU A 120 0.21 23.02 -10.25
CA GLU A 120 -0.04 23.15 -11.70
C GLU A 120 -0.26 21.81 -12.40
N VAL A 121 0.41 20.75 -11.93
CA VAL A 121 0.41 19.45 -12.60
C VAL A 121 -0.78 18.62 -12.15
N SER A 122 -1.19 18.72 -10.87
CA SER A 122 -2.33 17.98 -10.31
C SER A 122 -3.68 18.42 -10.87
N ARG A 123 -3.75 19.56 -11.56
CA ARG A 123 -4.97 20.07 -12.21
C ARG A 123 -5.25 19.38 -13.55
N GLU A 124 -4.26 18.72 -14.12
CA GLU A 124 -4.38 18.05 -15.41
C GLU A 124 -5.24 16.80 -15.33
N ARG A 125 -6.13 16.63 -16.31
CA ARG A 125 -7.07 15.50 -16.35
C ARG A 125 -6.48 14.27 -17.03
N GLU A 126 -5.54 14.45 -17.93
CA GLU A 126 -4.95 13.38 -18.74
C GLU A 126 -3.63 12.90 -18.14
N GLY A 127 -3.52 11.58 -17.94
CA GLY A 127 -2.32 10.99 -17.35
C GLY A 127 -1.05 11.27 -18.15
N LYS A 128 -1.13 11.26 -19.48
CA LYS A 128 0.01 11.55 -20.36
C LYS A 128 0.55 12.98 -20.17
N ILE A 129 -0.34 13.95 -19.96
CA ILE A 129 0.03 15.35 -19.73
C ILE A 129 0.67 15.48 -18.34
N VAL A 130 0.09 14.83 -17.32
CA VAL A 130 0.69 14.77 -15.97
C VAL A 130 2.10 14.20 -16.03
N ASP A 131 2.30 13.10 -16.76
CA ASP A 131 3.61 12.46 -16.90
C ASP A 131 4.62 13.36 -17.60
N ALA A 132 4.22 14.01 -18.71
CA ALA A 132 5.08 14.93 -19.45
C ALA A 132 5.49 16.14 -18.60
N LYS A 133 4.53 16.79 -17.92
CA LYS A 133 4.82 17.93 -17.05
C LYS A 133 5.66 17.53 -15.83
N CYS A 134 5.39 16.38 -15.22
CA CYS A 134 6.21 15.87 -14.13
C CYS A 134 7.64 15.62 -14.59
N HIS A 135 7.83 15.01 -15.77
CA HIS A 135 9.16 14.79 -16.34
C HIS A 135 9.90 16.10 -16.62
N ALA A 136 9.21 17.11 -17.16
CA ALA A 136 9.78 18.44 -17.41
C ALA A 136 10.30 19.15 -16.15
N LEU A 137 9.83 18.77 -14.95
CA LEU A 137 10.24 19.35 -13.66
C LEU A 137 11.21 18.46 -12.86
N THR A 138 11.37 17.18 -13.23
CA THR A 138 12.10 16.18 -12.42
C THR A 138 13.23 15.48 -13.16
N ALA A 139 13.36 15.68 -14.48
CA ALA A 139 14.44 15.08 -15.25
C ALA A 139 15.81 15.58 -14.76
N SER A 140 16.81 14.69 -14.75
CA SER A 140 18.16 14.98 -14.26
C SER A 140 18.76 16.22 -14.90
N TYR A 141 18.70 16.32 -16.23
CA TYR A 141 19.23 17.48 -16.97
C TYR A 141 18.49 18.81 -16.69
N VAL A 142 17.26 18.77 -16.17
CA VAL A 142 16.54 19.98 -15.73
C VAL A 142 17.05 20.41 -14.36
N ARG A 143 17.16 19.45 -13.44
CA ARG A 143 17.68 19.66 -12.08
C ARG A 143 19.12 20.14 -12.09
N ASP A 144 19.96 19.54 -12.93
CA ASP A 144 21.36 19.93 -13.10
C ASP A 144 21.48 21.38 -13.59
N ARG A 145 20.58 21.83 -14.48
CA ARG A 145 20.55 23.22 -14.95
C ARG A 145 20.06 24.18 -13.87
N HIS A 146 19.07 23.78 -13.07
CA HIS A 146 18.59 24.59 -11.94
C HIS A 146 19.71 24.92 -10.96
N ASN A 147 20.66 24.00 -10.74
CA ASN A 147 21.83 24.26 -9.87
C ASN A 147 22.75 25.40 -10.36
N TYR A 148 22.68 25.77 -11.64
CA TYR A 148 23.44 26.91 -12.21
C TYR A 148 22.56 28.13 -12.51
N ASP A 149 21.25 27.92 -12.65
CA ASP A 149 20.26 28.93 -13.01
C ASP A 149 18.95 28.67 -12.26
N ASP A 150 18.77 29.38 -11.14
CA ASP A 150 17.61 29.28 -10.25
C ASP A 150 16.28 29.65 -10.94
N THR A 151 16.31 30.23 -12.15
CA THR A 151 15.11 30.55 -12.92
C THR A 151 14.48 29.32 -13.60
N VAL A 152 15.24 28.23 -13.76
CA VAL A 152 14.73 26.97 -14.35
C VAL A 152 13.79 26.30 -13.37
N PRO A 153 12.50 26.04 -13.70
CA PRO A 153 11.55 25.48 -12.74
C PRO A 153 11.81 24.00 -12.46
N ILE A 154 11.70 23.62 -11.19
CA ILE A 154 11.83 22.24 -10.69
C ILE A 154 10.68 21.90 -9.74
N CYS A 155 10.45 20.62 -9.49
CA CYS A 155 9.40 20.18 -8.57
C CYS A 155 9.91 20.18 -7.12
N GLN A 156 9.48 21.16 -6.32
CA GLN A 156 9.85 21.27 -4.90
C GLN A 156 9.59 20.00 -4.08
N TYR A 157 8.48 19.28 -4.36
CA TYR A 157 8.14 18.05 -3.66
C TYR A 157 9.06 16.90 -4.00
N TYR A 158 9.56 16.86 -5.24
CA TYR A 158 10.52 15.84 -5.66
C TYR A 158 11.88 16.11 -5.02
N GLU A 159 12.36 17.35 -5.07
CA GLU A 159 13.61 17.71 -4.41
C GLU A 159 13.55 17.49 -2.89
N GLY A 160 12.46 17.87 -2.23
CA GLY A 160 12.28 17.62 -0.81
C GLY A 160 12.34 16.13 -0.45
N PHE A 161 11.78 15.27 -1.31
CA PHE A 161 11.89 13.81 -1.13
C PHE A 161 13.30 13.28 -1.42
N GLU A 162 14.00 13.82 -2.42
CA GLU A 162 15.36 13.41 -2.75
C GLU A 162 16.37 13.78 -1.66
N LEU A 163 16.15 14.89 -0.96
CA LEU A 163 16.99 15.37 0.15
C LEU A 163 16.82 14.51 1.41
N ASP A 164 15.59 14.40 1.93
CA ASP A 164 15.36 13.81 3.27
C ASP A 164 14.55 12.50 3.22
N GLY A 165 13.79 12.28 2.13
CA GLY A 165 12.78 11.21 2.07
C GLY A 165 13.36 9.81 1.91
N LYS A 166 14.61 9.67 1.46
CA LYS A 166 15.27 8.36 1.28
C LYS A 166 15.77 7.75 2.57
N GLU A 167 16.15 8.58 3.53
CA GLU A 167 16.67 8.15 4.84
C GLU A 167 15.55 7.89 5.85
N ASN A 168 14.35 8.41 5.58
CA ASN A 168 13.21 8.29 6.47
C ASN A 168 12.21 7.23 5.97
N THR A 169 11.92 6.25 6.81
CA THR A 169 10.87 5.26 6.54
C THR A 169 9.50 5.82 6.87
N LEU A 170 8.51 5.44 6.05
CA LEU A 170 7.10 5.70 6.37
C LEU A 170 6.76 4.96 7.68
N PRO A 171 6.15 5.63 8.69
CA PRO A 171 5.74 4.97 9.92
C PRO A 171 4.79 3.79 9.66
N TYR A 172 4.66 2.88 10.64
CA TYR A 172 3.67 1.80 10.56
C TYR A 172 2.25 2.38 10.48
N GLY A 173 1.43 1.79 9.62
CA GLY A 173 0.08 2.30 9.36
C GLY A 173 -0.42 1.97 7.97
N VAL A 174 -1.67 2.33 7.71
CA VAL A 174 -2.35 2.11 6.43
C VAL A 174 -2.56 3.46 5.74
N TYR A 175 -1.92 3.63 4.59
CA TYR A 175 -1.88 4.87 3.83
C TYR A 175 -2.65 4.73 2.51
N SER A 176 -3.85 5.31 2.48
CA SER A 176 -4.63 5.49 1.25
C SER A 176 -4.00 6.53 0.33
N ILE A 177 -4.61 6.75 -0.84
CA ILE A 177 -4.16 7.76 -1.80
C ILE A 177 -4.17 9.16 -1.18
N ASP A 178 -5.22 9.51 -0.45
CA ASP A 178 -5.35 10.83 0.16
C ASP A 178 -4.46 10.99 1.39
N ASP A 179 -4.29 9.93 2.19
CA ASP A 179 -3.34 9.91 3.31
C ASP A 179 -1.91 10.17 2.83
N LEU A 180 -1.50 9.54 1.72
CA LEU A 180 -0.18 9.77 1.12
C LEU A 180 -0.02 11.20 0.60
N LYS A 181 -1.06 11.79 0.02
CA LYS A 181 -1.03 13.19 -0.42
C LYS A 181 -0.88 14.14 0.75
N GLU A 182 -1.65 13.93 1.81
CA GLU A 182 -1.59 14.74 3.01
C GLU A 182 -0.23 14.62 3.68
N PHE A 183 0.29 13.40 3.84
CA PHE A 183 1.63 13.16 4.36
C PHE A 183 2.69 13.89 3.53
N GLY A 184 2.63 13.79 2.20
CA GLY A 184 3.55 14.48 1.30
C GLY A 184 3.44 16.01 1.37
N ARG A 185 2.24 16.57 1.55
CA ARG A 185 2.08 18.02 1.77
C ARG A 185 2.74 18.46 3.08
N ASN A 186 2.53 17.71 4.16
CA ASN A 186 3.05 18.05 5.48
C ASN A 186 4.59 17.94 5.56
N LYS A 187 5.17 16.95 4.86
CA LYS A 187 6.63 16.74 4.80
C LYS A 187 7.32 17.44 3.64
N ASN A 188 6.57 18.09 2.74
CA ASN A 188 7.06 18.60 1.47
C ASN A 188 7.74 17.53 0.58
N TRP A 189 7.19 16.32 0.57
CA TRP A 189 7.68 15.18 -0.21
C TRP A 189 6.71 14.78 -1.30
N CYS A 190 7.23 14.29 -2.42
CA CYS A 190 6.41 13.78 -3.51
C CYS A 190 5.77 12.43 -3.13
N PRO A 191 4.43 12.34 -2.98
CA PRO A 191 3.77 11.10 -2.57
C PRO A 191 4.00 9.94 -3.54
N TYR A 192 4.09 10.24 -4.84
CA TYR A 192 4.34 9.24 -5.87
C TYR A 192 5.71 8.57 -5.72
N PHE A 193 6.77 9.37 -5.53
CA PHE A 193 8.12 8.85 -5.36
C PHE A 193 8.32 8.21 -3.99
N LEU A 194 7.71 8.76 -2.95
CA LEU A 194 7.63 8.14 -1.63
C LEU A 194 7.04 6.72 -1.73
N ALA A 195 5.85 6.58 -2.33
CA ALA A 195 5.21 5.27 -2.44
C ALA A 195 6.04 4.26 -3.24
N ARG A 196 6.62 4.71 -4.36
CA ARG A 196 7.50 3.87 -5.20
C ARG A 196 8.77 3.45 -4.46
N TYR A 197 9.37 4.35 -3.68
CA TYR A 197 10.56 4.06 -2.88
C TYR A 197 10.24 3.05 -1.78
N THR A 198 9.18 3.28 -1.00
CA THR A 198 8.75 2.37 0.09
C THR A 198 8.51 0.95 -0.41
N VAL A 199 7.90 0.76 -1.58
CA VAL A 199 7.70 -0.57 -2.18
C VAL A 199 9.03 -1.23 -2.57
N SER A 200 10.00 -0.43 -3.01
CA SER A 200 11.32 -0.86 -3.49
C SER A 200 12.32 -1.17 -2.37
N ILE A 201 12.05 -0.74 -1.13
CA ILE A 201 12.87 -1.10 0.02
C ILE A 201 12.87 -2.63 0.14
N LYS A 202 14.05 -3.21 -0.02
CA LYS A 202 14.32 -4.61 0.30
C LYS A 202 14.31 -4.72 1.82
N ILE A 203 13.33 -5.44 2.34
CA ILE A 203 13.33 -5.88 3.73
C ILE A 203 14.40 -6.99 3.79
N TYR A 204 15.63 -6.63 4.13
CA TYR A 204 16.70 -7.59 4.43
C TYR A 204 16.39 -8.27 5.76
#